data_AF-A0A9D2D2Q6-F1
#
_entry.id   AF-A0A9D2D2Q6-F1
#
_cell.length_a   1.000
_cell.length_b   1.000
_cell.length_c   1.000
_cell.angle_alpha   90.00
_cell.angle_beta   90.00
_cell.angle_gamma   90.00
#
_symmetry.space_group_name_H-M   'P 1'
#
loop_
_entity.id
_entity.type
_entity.pdbx_description
1 polymer ?
#
loop_
_entity_poly.entity_id
_entity_poly.type
_entity_poly.pdbx_seq_one_letter_code
_entity_poly.pdbx_strand_id
1 'polypeptide(L)'
;MGAFSPVNESVWEHLKLLFFPCLIFFLWEYKKDRRHGGGLITRQIRGLLLGLLLILCGYYTYSGILGHDLVPADILLFVGSVLITYLYGCRGYAQHQGDFSLSAPFLLILLVLLASFILFTYFPIHIPLFMDPQTFTFGISSGLLTY
;
A
#
# COMPACT_ATOMS: atom_id res chain seq x y z
N MET A 1 16.81 -9.78 2.64
CA MET A 1 16.19 -10.20 1.35
C MET A 1 14.65 -10.12 1.36
N GLY A 2 14.03 -9.21 2.12
CA GLY A 2 12.56 -9.14 2.28
C GLY A 2 11.94 -7.76 2.04
N ALA A 3 12.64 -6.85 1.35
CA ALA A 3 12.13 -5.48 1.13
C ALA A 3 11.15 -5.39 -0.05
N PHE A 4 11.17 -6.36 -0.98
CA PHE A 4 10.40 -6.34 -2.23
C PHE A 4 9.62 -7.63 -2.52
N SER A 5 9.75 -8.66 -1.67
CA SER A 5 9.05 -9.93 -1.82
C SER A 5 8.27 -10.21 -0.53
N PRO A 6 7.01 -10.68 -0.61
CA PRO A 6 6.26 -11.06 0.57
C PRO A 6 7.05 -12.12 1.33
N VAL A 7 7.40 -11.81 2.58
CA VAL A 7 8.08 -12.72 3.50
C VAL A 7 7.04 -13.61 4.21
N ASN A 8 5.80 -13.11 4.31
CA ASN A 8 4.64 -13.79 4.84
C ASN A 8 3.38 -13.33 4.09
N GLU A 9 2.24 -13.96 4.35
CA GLU A 9 0.92 -13.60 3.78
C GLU A 9 0.20 -12.52 4.61
N SER A 10 0.94 -11.70 5.38
CA SER A 10 0.33 -10.68 6.21
C SER A 10 -0.29 -9.55 5.38
N VAL A 11 -1.31 -8.91 5.92
CA VAL A 11 -1.94 -7.71 5.32
C VAL A 11 -0.90 -6.61 5.11
N TRP A 12 0.08 -6.50 6.00
CA TRP A 12 1.18 -5.54 5.87
C TRP A 12 2.01 -5.71 4.60
N GLU A 13 2.30 -6.94 4.19
CA GLU A 13 3.01 -7.22 2.94
C GLU A 13 2.17 -6.81 1.72
N HIS A 14 0.85 -7.04 1.77
CA HIS A 14 -0.07 -6.59 0.71
C HIS A 14 -0.09 -5.06 0.56
N LEU A 15 -0.07 -4.32 1.67
CA LEU A 15 0.03 -2.86 1.66
C LEU A 15 1.37 -2.38 1.07
N LYS A 16 2.49 -3.02 1.43
CA LYS A 16 3.81 -2.73 0.84
C LYS A 16 3.82 -2.97 -0.66
N LEU A 17 3.23 -4.08 -1.10
CA LEU A 17 3.19 -4.48 -2.49
C LEU A 17 2.40 -3.49 -3.35
N LEU A 18 1.37 -2.84 -2.81
CA LEU A 18 0.68 -1.73 -3.48
C LEU A 18 1.53 -0.44 -3.46
N PHE A 19 2.13 -0.14 -2.30
CA PHE A 19 2.82 1.14 -2.05
C PHE A 19 4.08 1.35 -2.90
N PHE A 20 4.99 0.37 -2.95
CA PHE A 20 6.27 0.55 -3.64
C PHE A 20 6.13 0.75 -5.16
N PRO A 21 5.33 -0.03 -5.91
CA PRO A 21 5.09 0.21 -7.33
C PRO A 21 4.46 1.57 -7.59
N CYS A 22 3.49 1.98 -6.74
CA CYS A 22 2.88 3.30 -6.85
C CYS A 22 3.90 4.42 -6.62
N LEU A 23 4.79 4.29 -5.63
CA LEU A 23 5.85 5.27 -5.36
C LEU A 23 6.79 5.43 -6.57
N ILE A 24 7.19 4.33 -7.21
CA ILE A 24 8.02 4.35 -8.43
C ILE A 24 7.26 5.05 -9.57
N PHE A 25 5.98 4.72 -9.75
CA PHE A 25 5.13 5.36 -10.76
C PHE A 25 5.02 6.88 -10.55
N PHE A 26 4.82 7.31 -9.30
CA PHE A 26 4.74 8.73 -8.93
C PHE A 26 6.03 9.48 -9.25
N LEU A 27 7.19 8.87 -8.94
CA LEU A 27 8.49 9.46 -9.23
C LEU A 27 8.74 9.58 -10.73
N TRP A 28 8.32 8.58 -11.51
CA TRP A 28 8.40 8.60 -12.97
C TRP A 28 7.52 9.70 -13.58
N GLU A 29 6.27 9.82 -13.11
CA GLU A 29 5.33 10.82 -13.62
C GLU A 29 5.76 12.25 -13.25
N TYR A 30 6.27 12.45 -12.02
CA TYR A 30 6.85 13.73 -11.59
C TYR A 30 8.06 14.16 -12.44
N LYS A 31 8.90 13.21 -12.86
CA LYS A 31 10.04 13.49 -13.75
C LYS A 31 9.58 13.89 -15.15
N LYS A 32 8.47 13.31 -15.63
CA LYS A 32 7.89 13.57 -16.97
C LYS A 32 7.17 14.92 -17.03
N ASP A 33 6.38 15.28 -16.02
CA ASP A 33 5.57 16.51 -16.01
C ASP A 33 5.95 17.42 -14.83
N ARG A 34 7.11 18.06 -14.95
CA ARG A 34 7.62 19.01 -13.94
C ARG A 34 6.79 20.31 -13.83
N ARG A 35 5.98 20.63 -14.83
CA ARG A 35 5.25 21.92 -14.89
C ARG A 35 3.96 21.90 -14.05
N HIS A 36 3.37 20.73 -13.83
CA HIS A 36 2.15 20.56 -13.02
C HIS A 36 2.33 19.59 -11.84
N GLY A 37 3.58 19.35 -11.42
CA GLY A 37 3.95 18.25 -10.51
C GLY A 37 3.27 18.28 -9.14
N GLY A 38 2.91 19.45 -8.60
CA GLY A 38 2.33 19.56 -7.26
C GLY A 38 0.90 18.99 -7.16
N GLY A 39 0.07 19.26 -8.15
CA GLY A 39 -1.33 18.81 -8.19
C GLY A 39 -1.44 17.34 -8.55
N LEU A 40 -0.53 16.88 -9.42
CA LEU A 40 -0.42 15.49 -9.82
C LEU A 40 -0.09 14.57 -8.63
N ILE A 41 0.96 14.91 -7.86
CA ILE A 41 1.38 14.13 -6.69
C ILE A 41 0.28 14.06 -5.63
N THR A 42 -0.40 15.18 -5.35
CA THR A 42 -1.46 15.20 -4.33
C THR A 42 -2.61 14.24 -4.67
N ARG A 43 -3.00 14.16 -5.95
CA ARG A 43 -4.06 13.25 -6.42
C ARG A 43 -3.64 11.79 -6.37
N GLN A 44 -2.41 11.53 -6.81
CA GLN A 44 -1.78 10.22 -6.73
C GLN A 44 -1.74 9.70 -5.28
N ILE A 45 -1.35 10.54 -4.32
CA ILE A 45 -1.35 10.18 -2.89
C ILE A 45 -2.78 9.87 -2.40
N ARG A 46 -3.80 10.63 -2.82
CA ARG A 46 -5.19 10.32 -2.49
C ARG A 46 -5.65 8.96 -3.03
N GLY A 47 -5.31 8.67 -4.30
CA GLY A 47 -5.62 7.38 -4.91
C GLY A 47 -4.92 6.22 -4.20
N LEU A 48 -3.67 6.43 -3.77
CA LEU A 48 -2.91 5.46 -2.99
C LEU A 48 -3.56 5.22 -1.61
N LEU A 49 -3.94 6.29 -0.89
CA LEU A 49 -4.63 6.16 0.40
C LEU A 49 -5.95 5.40 0.28
N LEU A 50 -6.74 5.66 -0.78
CA LEU A 50 -7.96 4.92 -1.03
C LEU A 50 -7.69 3.44 -1.32
N GLY A 51 -6.66 3.12 -2.10
CA GLY A 51 -6.27 1.73 -2.37
C GLY A 51 -5.80 1.00 -1.11
N LEU A 52 -4.98 1.65 -0.28
CA LEU A 52 -4.53 1.10 1.01
C LEU A 52 -5.71 0.87 1.97
N LEU A 53 -6.62 1.84 2.07
CA LEU A 53 -7.84 1.70 2.88
C LEU A 53 -8.75 0.58 2.36
N LEU A 54 -8.87 0.40 1.04
CA LEU A 54 -9.67 -0.67 0.47
C LEU A 54 -9.10 -2.05 0.82
N ILE A 55 -7.76 -2.23 0.75
CA ILE A 55 -7.13 -3.48 1.19
C ILE A 55 -7.44 -3.70 2.68
N LEU A 56 -7.20 -2.69 3.52
CA LEU A 56 -7.35 -2.81 4.97
C LEU A 56 -8.80 -3.09 5.38
N CYS A 57 -9.73 -2.25 4.96
CA CYS A 57 -11.15 -2.39 5.29
C CYS A 57 -11.74 -3.64 4.63
N GLY A 58 -11.40 -3.91 3.38
CA GLY A 58 -11.88 -5.09 2.66
C GLY A 58 -11.46 -6.37 3.36
N TYR A 59 -10.18 -6.47 3.71
CA TYR A 59 -9.62 -7.64 4.39
C TYR A 59 -10.32 -7.90 5.73
N TYR A 60 -10.35 -6.90 6.61
CA TYR A 60 -10.95 -7.08 7.94
C TYR A 60 -12.46 -7.26 7.89
N THR A 61 -13.15 -6.70 6.90
CA THR A 61 -14.60 -6.90 6.75
C THR A 61 -14.90 -8.32 6.29
N TYR A 62 -14.24 -8.83 5.25
CA TYR A 62 -14.54 -10.18 4.78
C TYR A 62 -14.06 -11.22 5.80
N SER A 63 -12.86 -11.06 6.36
CA SER A 63 -12.27 -12.00 7.31
C SER A 63 -13.10 -12.03 8.59
N GLY A 64 -13.65 -10.89 9.03
CA GLY A 64 -14.58 -10.82 10.16
C GLY A 64 -15.94 -11.51 9.91
N ILE A 65 -16.43 -11.52 8.66
CA ILE A 65 -17.72 -12.17 8.31
C ILE A 65 -17.54 -13.68 8.12
N LEU A 66 -16.50 -14.11 7.40
CA LEU A 66 -16.28 -15.51 7.07
C LEU A 66 -15.49 -16.28 8.15
N GLY A 67 -14.74 -15.57 8.99
CA GLY A 67 -13.91 -16.16 10.06
C GLY A 67 -12.67 -16.93 9.55
N HIS A 68 -12.38 -16.86 8.25
CA HIS A 68 -11.19 -17.44 7.63
C HIS A 68 -10.67 -16.56 6.49
N ASP A 69 -9.41 -16.76 6.11
CA ASP A 69 -8.79 -16.04 5.01
C ASP A 69 -8.84 -16.83 3.71
N LEU A 70 -9.27 -16.14 2.66
CA LEU A 70 -9.43 -16.70 1.33
C LEU A 70 -8.47 -15.99 0.38
N VAL A 71 -7.41 -16.69 -0.03
CA VAL A 71 -6.43 -16.20 -1.00
C VAL A 71 -7.07 -15.55 -2.26
N PRO A 72 -8.14 -16.11 -2.85
CA PRO A 72 -8.80 -15.45 -3.99
C PRO A 72 -9.42 -14.10 -3.65
N ALA A 73 -9.95 -13.93 -2.43
CA ALA A 73 -10.52 -12.65 -1.98
C ALA A 73 -9.44 -11.59 -1.81
N ASP A 74 -8.28 -11.97 -1.27
CA ASP A 74 -7.12 -11.09 -1.11
C ASP A 74 -6.59 -10.59 -2.46
N ILE A 75 -6.47 -11.48 -3.44
CA ILE A 75 -6.08 -11.11 -4.80
C ILE A 75 -7.10 -10.15 -5.42
N LEU A 76 -8.41 -10.40 -5.26
CA LEU A 76 -9.45 -9.52 -5.78
C LEU A 76 -9.41 -8.13 -5.13
N LEU A 77 -9.22 -8.06 -3.82
CA LEU A 77 -9.06 -6.81 -3.10
C LEU A 77 -7.82 -6.07 -3.57
N PHE A 78 -6.70 -6.78 -3.73
CA PHE A 78 -5.46 -6.19 -4.22
C PHE A 78 -5.63 -5.60 -5.63
N VAL A 79 -6.18 -6.38 -6.57
CA VAL A 79 -6.44 -5.91 -7.94
C VAL A 79 -7.42 -4.74 -7.95
N GLY A 80 -8.49 -4.81 -7.15
CA GLY A 80 -9.45 -3.71 -6.99
C GLY A 80 -8.78 -2.44 -6.49
N SER A 81 -7.90 -2.54 -5.49
CA SER A 81 -7.15 -1.41 -4.96
C SER A 81 -6.19 -0.80 -5.98
N VAL A 82 -5.47 -1.62 -6.75
CA VAL A 82 -4.62 -1.13 -7.85
C VAL A 82 -5.46 -0.36 -8.88
N LEU A 83 -6.62 -0.89 -9.27
CA LEU A 83 -7.53 -0.23 -10.22
C LEU A 83 -8.05 1.10 -9.67
N ILE A 84 -8.49 1.15 -8.41
CA ILE A 84 -8.94 2.40 -7.78
C ILE A 84 -7.81 3.42 -7.72
N THR A 85 -6.62 3.03 -7.26
CA THR A 85 -5.46 3.92 -7.21
C THR A 85 -5.12 4.46 -8.60
N TYR A 86 -5.13 3.61 -9.63
CA TYR A 86 -4.88 4.02 -11.01
C TYR A 86 -5.97 4.94 -11.56
N LEU A 87 -7.25 4.65 -11.33
CA LEU A 87 -8.37 5.47 -11.81
C LEU A 87 -8.35 6.87 -11.20
N TYR A 88 -8.11 6.98 -9.89
CA TYR A 88 -7.98 8.27 -9.22
C TYR A 88 -6.69 9.02 -9.60
N GLY A 89 -5.62 8.30 -9.93
CA GLY A 89 -4.36 8.87 -10.42
C GLY A 89 -4.45 9.41 -11.86
N CYS A 90 -4.80 8.55 -12.83
CA CYS A 90 -4.78 8.90 -14.25
C CYS A 90 -6.06 9.56 -14.75
N ARG A 91 -7.26 9.09 -14.34
CA ARG A 91 -8.53 9.64 -14.87
C ARG A 91 -8.83 11.04 -14.32
N GLY A 92 -8.33 11.34 -13.11
CA GLY A 92 -8.37 12.67 -12.53
C GLY A 92 -7.51 13.70 -13.28
N TYR A 93 -6.53 13.29 -14.08
CA TYR A 93 -5.67 14.19 -14.88
C TYR A 93 -6.46 14.89 -15.99
N ALA A 94 -7.37 14.17 -16.66
CA ALA A 94 -8.10 14.67 -17.81
C ALA A 94 -9.17 15.73 -17.45
N GLN A 95 -9.67 15.74 -16.22
CA GLN A 95 -10.91 16.46 -15.88
C GLN A 95 -10.70 17.74 -15.05
N HIS A 96 -9.52 17.95 -14.46
CA HIS A 96 -9.25 19.16 -13.68
C HIS A 96 -7.81 19.66 -13.89
N GLN A 97 -7.64 20.65 -14.76
CA GLN A 97 -6.47 21.54 -14.84
C GLN A 97 -6.53 22.65 -13.78
N GLY A 98 -7.11 22.38 -12.61
CA GLY A 98 -7.11 23.34 -11.50
C GLY A 98 -5.75 23.33 -10.80
N ASP A 99 -5.26 24.51 -10.42
CA ASP A 99 -4.05 24.76 -9.62
C ASP A 99 -4.11 24.05 -8.26
N PHE A 100 -3.96 22.74 -8.25
CA PHE A 100 -3.72 22.01 -7.02
C PHE A 100 -2.26 22.23 -6.66
N SER A 101 -2.01 23.19 -5.78
CA SER A 101 -0.72 23.29 -5.11
C SER A 101 -0.46 22.01 -4.32
N LEU A 102 0.80 21.58 -4.27
CA LEU A 102 1.20 20.45 -3.44
C LEU A 102 0.84 20.78 -1.99
N SER A 103 -0.11 20.04 -1.43
CA SER A 103 -0.52 20.28 -0.05
C SER A 103 0.46 19.56 0.87
N ALA A 104 1.21 20.34 1.64
CA ALA A 104 2.12 19.89 2.68
C ALA A 104 1.61 18.68 3.52
N PRO A 105 0.32 18.60 3.94
CA PRO A 105 -0.16 17.44 4.70
C PRO A 105 -0.09 16.11 3.93
N PHE A 106 -0.36 16.07 2.62
CA PHE A 106 -0.34 14.81 1.87
C PHE A 106 1.08 14.30 1.67
N LEU A 107 2.04 15.21 1.46
CA LEU A 107 3.45 14.83 1.38
C LEU A 107 3.98 14.34 2.73
N LEU A 108 3.55 14.96 3.84
CA LEU A 108 3.86 14.47 5.19
C LEU A 108 3.28 13.07 5.42
N ILE A 109 2.02 12.81 5.03
CA ILE A 109 1.41 11.48 5.11
C ILE A 109 2.21 10.45 4.31
N LEU A 110 2.62 10.79 3.08
CA LEU A 110 3.44 9.91 2.25
C LEU A 110 4.79 9.58 2.92
N LEU A 111 5.46 10.57 3.50
CA LEU A 111 6.71 10.37 4.23
C LEU A 111 6.52 9.53 5.49
N VAL A 112 5.45 9.74 6.23
CA VAL A 112 5.11 8.94 7.43
C VAL A 112 4.82 7.50 7.04
N LEU A 113 4.10 7.25 5.93
CA LEU A 113 3.87 5.91 5.39
C LEU A 113 5.18 5.25 4.95
N LEU A 114 6.04 5.97 4.24
CA LEU A 114 7.35 5.45 3.84
C LEU A 114 8.20 5.07 5.06
N ALA A 115 8.24 5.95 6.06
CA ALA A 115 8.95 5.71 7.31
C ALA A 115 8.37 4.52 8.07
N SER A 116 7.04 4.37 8.14
CA SER A 116 6.41 3.23 8.80
C SER A 116 6.70 1.92 8.08
N PHE A 117 6.69 1.90 6.74
CA PHE A 117 7.09 0.73 5.95
C PHE A 117 8.53 0.30 6.24
N ILE A 118 9.46 1.24 6.38
CA ILE A 118 10.85 0.92 6.74
C ILE A 118 10.94 0.46 8.19
N LEU A 119 10.40 1.24 9.13
CA LEU A 119 10.56 1.02 10.57
C LEU A 119 9.90 -0.29 11.02
N PHE A 120 8.68 -0.57 10.56
CA PHE A 120 7.97 -1.80 10.91
C PHE A 120 8.42 -3.02 10.09
N THR A 121 9.21 -2.85 9.03
CA THR A 121 9.92 -3.99 8.43
C THR A 121 11.05 -4.49 9.34
N TYR A 122 11.70 -3.61 10.09
CA TYR A 122 12.75 -4.00 11.05
C TYR A 122 12.22 -4.29 12.46
N PHE A 123 11.15 -3.61 12.87
CA PHE A 123 10.49 -3.77 14.16
C PHE A 123 9.00 -4.06 13.95
N PRO A 124 8.62 -5.28 13.52
CA PRO A 124 7.23 -5.64 13.37
C PRO A 124 6.52 -5.51 14.73
N ILE A 125 5.46 -4.73 14.76
CA ILE A 125 4.61 -4.63 15.96
C ILE A 125 3.75 -5.89 16.01
N HIS A 126 3.58 -6.47 17.20
CA HIS A 126 2.75 -7.65 17.44
C HIS A 126 1.25 -7.32 17.39
N ILE A 127 0.76 -6.86 16.23
CA ILE A 127 -0.65 -6.66 15.93
C ILE A 127 -1.08 -7.55 14.75
N PRO A 128 -2.37 -7.89 14.61
CA PRO A 128 -2.86 -8.79 13.57
C PRO A 128 -2.47 -8.39 12.14
N LEU A 129 -2.20 -7.09 11.92
CA LEU A 129 -1.76 -6.55 10.64
C LEU A 129 -0.44 -7.17 10.12
N PHE A 130 0.48 -7.53 11.04
CA PHE A 130 1.79 -8.11 10.73
C PHE A 130 1.83 -9.63 10.90
N MET A 131 0.74 -10.20 11.42
CA MET A 131 0.63 -11.64 11.64
C MET A 131 0.30 -12.31 10.30
N ASP A 132 0.96 -13.42 10.05
CA ASP A 132 0.55 -14.33 8.99
C ASP A 132 -0.68 -15.13 9.45
N PRO A 133 -1.84 -15.01 8.79
CA PRO A 133 -3.04 -15.75 9.16
C PRO A 133 -2.90 -17.27 8.97
N GLN A 134 -1.97 -17.75 8.15
CA GLN A 134 -1.76 -19.18 7.90
C GLN A 134 -0.82 -19.82 8.92
N THR A 135 0.25 -19.12 9.31
CA THR A 135 1.28 -19.66 10.21
C THR A 135 1.20 -19.11 11.64
N PHE A 136 0.39 -18.07 11.88
CA PHE A 136 0.35 -17.29 13.12
C PHE A 136 1.71 -16.75 13.58
N THR A 137 2.68 -16.66 12.67
CA THR A 137 4.02 -16.16 12.96
C THR A 137 4.18 -14.70 12.53
N PHE A 138 5.15 -14.03 13.13
CA PHE A 138 5.54 -12.66 12.79
C PHE A 138 6.93 -12.67 12.14
N GLY A 139 7.07 -11.99 11.00
CA GLY A 139 8.36 -11.77 10.35
C GLY A 139 8.96 -12.99 9.63
N ILE A 140 10.29 -13.01 9.50
CA ILE A 140 11.03 -14.09 8.83
C ILE A 140 10.96 -15.34 9.71
N SER A 141 10.40 -16.43 9.19
CA SER A 141 10.37 -17.71 9.89
C SER A 141 11.76 -18.07 10.39
N SER A 142 11.94 -18.10 11.71
CA SER A 142 13.07 -18.73 12.39
C SER A 142 12.99 -20.27 12.28
N GLY A 143 12.69 -20.78 11.08
CA GLY A 143 12.69 -22.20 10.74
C GLY A 143 14.04 -22.73 10.26
N LEU A 144 15.07 -21.88 10.18
CA LEU A 144 16.42 -22.24 9.73
C LEU A 144 17.42 -22.51 10.88
N LEU A 145 16.97 -22.58 12.14
CA LEU A 145 17.83 -22.95 13.28
C LEU A 145 17.57 -24.35 13.87
N THR A 146 16.79 -25.18 13.19
CA THR A 146 16.65 -26.60 13.54
C THR A 146 16.57 -27.44 12.29
N TYR A 147 17.72 -27.69 11.66
CA TYR A 147 18.12 -29.00 11.11
C TYR A 147 19.65 -29.04 10.99
#